data_AF-A0A142XW98-F1
#
_entry.id   AF-A0A142XW98-F1
#
_cell.length_a   1.000
_cell.length_b   1.000
_cell.length_c   1.000
_cell.angle_alpha   90.00
_cell.angle_beta   90.00
_cell.angle_gamma   90.00
#
_symmetry.space_group_name_H-M   'P 1'
#
loop_
_entity.id
_entity.type
_entity.pdbx_description
1 polymer ?
#
loop_
_entity_poly.entity_id
_entity_poly.type
_entity_poly.pdbx_seq_one_letter_code
_entity_poly.pdbx_strand_id
1 'polypeptide(L)' 'MTEQVPKIKPLVWAHYTGMDYDCVAKSSVGDFYLYADSIGKWVVDGKAVFNTVEAAKAWCQVEYERRVRECLE' A
#
# COMPACT_ATOMS: atom_id res chain seq x y z
N MET A 1 2.10 -31.36 8.49
CA MET A 1 0.94 -30.46 8.29
C MET A 1 1.48 -29.25 7.56
N THR A 2 1.18 -29.08 6.29
CA THR A 2 1.53 -27.86 5.56
C THR A 2 0.47 -26.82 5.92
N GLU A 3 0.79 -25.95 6.88
CA GLU A 3 0.03 -24.72 7.08
C GLU A 3 -0.04 -24.00 5.73
N GLN A 4 -1.23 -24.02 5.12
CA GLN A 4 -1.50 -23.18 3.97
C GLN A 4 -1.57 -21.76 4.53
N VAL A 5 -0.46 -21.03 4.47
CA VAL A 5 -0.46 -19.58 4.72
C VAL A 5 -1.60 -19.00 3.88
N PRO A 6 -2.58 -18.31 4.49
CA PRO A 6 -3.72 -17.78 3.77
C PRO A 6 -3.22 -16.93 2.59
N LYS A 7 -3.75 -17.18 1.38
CA LYS A 7 -3.40 -16.38 0.22
C LYS A 7 -3.91 -14.96 0.42
N ILE A 8 -3.00 -14.05 0.79
CA ILE A 8 -3.29 -12.64 0.98
C ILE A 8 -3.55 -12.03 -0.41
N LYS A 9 -4.77 -11.52 -0.63
CA LYS A 9 -5.15 -10.87 -1.90
C LYS A 9 -4.32 -9.59 -2.09
N PRO A 10 -3.86 -9.27 -3.30
CA PRO A 10 -3.08 -8.05 -3.52
C PRO A 10 -3.92 -6.78 -3.27
N LEU A 11 -3.25 -5.69 -2.91
CA LEU A 11 -3.86 -4.37 -2.81
C LEU A 11 -4.41 -3.91 -4.17
N VAL A 12 -5.66 -3.44 -4.16
CA VAL A 12 -6.33 -2.87 -5.34
C VAL A 12 -6.32 -1.35 -5.21
N TRP A 13 -5.80 -0.68 -6.24
CA TRP A 13 -5.62 0.77 -6.24
C TRP A 13 -6.73 1.48 -7.00
N ALA A 14 -7.37 2.45 -6.35
CA ALA A 14 -8.25 3.42 -6.98
C ALA A 14 -7.47 4.73 -7.18
N HIS A 15 -7.55 5.30 -8.39
CA HIS A 15 -6.96 6.60 -8.68
C HIS A 15 -8.00 7.69 -8.42
N TYR A 16 -7.60 8.74 -7.71
CA TYR A 16 -8.45 9.89 -7.45
C TYR A 16 -7.85 11.12 -8.14
N THR A 17 -8.70 11.92 -8.77
CA THR A 17 -8.30 13.22 -9.34
C THR A 17 -8.90 14.31 -8.46
N GLY A 18 -8.07 15.27 -8.01
CA GLY A 18 -8.51 16.41 -7.21
C GLY A 18 -8.58 16.20 -5.69
N MET A 19 -7.95 15.15 -5.16
CA MET A 19 -7.72 14.97 -3.71
C MET A 19 -6.23 15.14 -3.40
N ASP A 20 -5.89 15.29 -2.11
CA ASP A 20 -4.49 15.36 -1.63
C ASP A 20 -3.70 14.06 -1.89
N TYR A 21 -4.35 13.03 -2.44
CA TYR A 21 -3.78 11.73 -2.77
C TYR A 21 -4.18 11.28 -4.18
N ASP A 22 -3.20 10.77 -4.92
CA ASP A 22 -3.34 10.31 -6.30
C ASP A 22 -3.89 8.89 -6.36
N CYS A 23 -3.53 8.04 -5.39
CA CYS A 23 -3.92 6.63 -5.34
C CYS A 23 -4.27 6.20 -3.91
N VAL A 24 -5.36 5.45 -3.75
CA VAL A 24 -5.71 4.81 -2.47
C VAL A 24 -5.98 3.33 -2.68
N ALA A 25 -5.43 2.49 -1.81
CA ALA A 25 -5.81 1.09 -1.70
C ALA A 25 -6.51 0.85 -0.35
N LYS A 26 -7.77 0.41 -0.42
CA LYS A 26 -8.53 0.05 0.78
C LYS A 26 -8.27 -1.41 1.14
N SER A 27 -8.05 -1.68 2.42
CA SER A 27 -7.78 -3.03 2.91
C SER A 27 -8.44 -3.30 4.26
N SER A 28 -8.52 -4.57 4.67
CA SER A 28 -9.08 -4.96 5.97
C SER A 28 -8.20 -4.56 7.17
N VAL A 29 -6.94 -4.16 6.93
CA VAL A 29 -5.99 -3.75 7.98
C VAL A 29 -5.64 -2.26 7.90
N GLY A 30 -6.49 -1.48 7.23
CA GLY A 30 -6.32 -0.05 7.03
C GLY A 30 -6.09 0.34 5.58
N ASP A 31 -6.24 1.64 5.29
CA ASP A 31 -6.06 2.19 3.96
C ASP A 31 -4.60 2.62 3.73
N PHE A 32 -4.15 2.50 2.49
CA PHE A 32 -2.84 2.95 2.03
C PHE A 32 -3.03 4.11 1.07
N TYR A 33 -2.45 5.26 1.41
CA TYR A 33 -2.53 6.49 0.62
C TYR A 33 -1.20 6.75 -0.07
N LEU A 34 -1.24 6.96 -1.38
CA LEU A 34 -0.13 7.41 -2.19
C LEU A 34 -0.42 8.78 -2.77
N TYR A 35 0.55 9.66 -2.68
CA TYR A 35 0.54 10.96 -3.36
C TYR A 35 1.91 11.29 -3.92
N ALA A 36 1.96 11.97 -5.05
CA ALA A 36 3.17 12.58 -5.56
C ALA A 36 3.42 13.91 -4.84
N ASP A 37 4.63 14.10 -4.31
CA ASP A 37 5.04 15.38 -3.76
C ASP A 37 5.37 16.40 -4.88
N SER A 38 5.68 17.64 -4.49
CA SER A 38 5.96 18.73 -5.44
C SER A 38 7.20 18.52 -6.30
N ILE A 39 8.05 17.55 -5.98
CA ILE A 39 9.25 17.20 -6.74
C ILE A 39 9.11 15.88 -7.50
N GLY A 40 7.90 15.30 -7.55
CA GLY A 40 7.57 14.09 -8.29
C GLY A 40 7.95 12.78 -7.59
N LYS A 41 8.23 12.81 -6.28
CA LYS A 41 8.43 11.59 -5.48
C LYS A 41 7.11 11.08 -4.94
N TRP A 42 7.00 9.77 -4.84
CA TRP A 42 5.81 9.09 -4.35
C TRP A 42 5.92 8.84 -2.86
N VAL A 43 5.03 9.46 -2.10
CA VAL A 43 4.97 9.34 -0.65
C VAL A 43 3.83 8.40 -0.26
N VAL A 44 4.13 7.47 0.65
CA VAL A 44 3.16 6.52 1.22
C VAL A 44 2.85 6.94 2.65
N ASP A 45 1.59 7.31 2.94
CA ASP A 45 1.10 7.69 4.27
C ASP A 45 1.99 8.69 5.05
N GLY A 46 2.79 9.51 4.36
CA GLY A 46 3.80 10.38 4.98
C GLY A 46 4.98 9.65 5.66
N LYS A 47 5.10 8.33 5.48
CA LYS A 47 6.09 7.46 6.16
C LYS A 47 7.26 7.05 5.28
N ALA A 48 7.02 6.84 3.99
CA ALA A 48 8.03 6.35 3.07
C ALA A 48 7.98 7.12 1.75
N VAL A 49 9.14 7.36 1.15
CA VAL A 49 9.29 8.17 -0.06
C VAL A 49 10.04 7.36 -1.13
N PHE A 50 9.49 7.32 -2.34
CA PHE A 50 9.98 6.53 -3.46
C PHE A 50 10.11 7.39 -4.72
N ASN A 51 11.00 6.98 -5.63
CA ASN A 51 11.18 7.71 -6.89
C ASN A 51 10.15 7.32 -7.97
N THR A 52 9.45 6.19 -7.79
CA THR A 52 8.44 5.69 -8.75
C THR A 52 7.20 5.17 -8.03
N VAL A 53 6.06 5.23 -8.70
CA VAL A 53 4.78 4.75 -8.16
C VAL A 53 4.79 3.23 -7.97
N GLU A 54 5.48 2.49 -8.84
CA GLU A 54 5.59 1.03 -8.76
C GLU A 54 6.36 0.60 -7.51
N ALA A 55 7.45 1.29 -7.18
CA ALA A 55 8.23 1.01 -5.97
C ALA A 55 7.41 1.29 -4.70
N ALA A 56 6.66 2.39 -4.69
CA ALA A 56 5.76 2.73 -3.59
C ALA A 56 4.64 1.68 -3.42
N LYS A 57 3.99 1.28 -4.52
CA LYS A 57 2.95 0.23 -4.51
C LYS A 57 3.49 -1.13 -4.06
N ALA A 58 4.68 -1.51 -4.50
CA ALA A 58 5.34 -2.75 -4.08
C ALA A 58 5.65 -2.75 -2.58
N TRP A 59 6.12 -1.62 -2.04
CA TRP A 59 6.35 -1.49 -0.60
C TRP A 59 5.04 -1.62 0.20
N CYS A 60 3.96 -0.97 -0.25
CA CYS A 60 2.64 -1.09 0.39
C CYS A 60 2.16 -2.54 0.42
N GLN A 61 2.38 -3.30 -0.66
CA GLN A 61 1.99 -4.71 -0.73
C GLN A 61 2.71 -5.55 0.34
N VAL A 62 4.02 -5.35 0.50
CA VAL A 62 4.82 -6.06 1.51
C VAL A 62 4.36 -5.70 2.92
N GLU A 63 4.11 -4.41 3.18
CA GLU A 63 3.66 -3.92 4.48
C GLU A 63 2.24 -4.42 4.81
N TYR A 64 1.35 -4.46 3.82
CA TYR A 64 0.02 -5.05 3.96
C TYR A 64 0.11 -6.54 4.29
N GLU A 65 0.93 -7.31 3.58
CA GLU A 65 1.12 -8.72 3.88
C GLU A 65 1.69 -8.96 5.28
N ARG A 66 2.63 -8.12 5.72
CA ARG A 66 3.17 -8.16 7.08
C ARG A 66 2.06 -7.96 8.12
N ARG A 67 1.27 -6.89 7.99
CA ARG A 67 0.18 -6.58 8.92
C ARG A 67 -0.92 -7.64 8.94
N VAL A 68 -1.28 -8.19 7.78
CA VAL A 68 -2.27 -9.27 7.70
C VAL A 68 -1.76 -10.53 8.42
N ARG A 69 -0.48 -10.89 8.27
CA ARG A 69 0.12 -12.02 9.01
C ARG A 69 0.09 -11.78 10.52
N GLU A 70 0.45 -10.57 10.96
CA GLU A 70 0.40 -10.18 12.39
C GLU A 70 -1.01 -10.23 12.99
N CYS A 71 -2.07 -10.05 12.19
CA CYS A 71 -3.45 -10.18 12.67
C CYS A 71 -3.96 -11.63 12.72
N LEU A 72 -3.22 -12.59 12.15
CA LEU A 72 -3.58 -14.01 12.13
C LEU A 72 -2.90 -14.83 13.23
N GLU A 73 -1.91 -14.23 13.91
CA GLU A 73 -1.24 -14.77 15.11
C GLU A 73 -2.00 -14.41 16.39
#